data_AF-A0A4R0Z387-F1
#
_entry.id   AF-A0A4R0Z387-F1
#
_cell.length_a   1.000
_cell.length_b   1.000
_cell.length_c   1.000
_cell.angle_alpha   90.00
_cell.angle_beta   90.00
_cell.angle_gamma   90.00
#
_symmetry.space_group_name_H-M   'P 1'
#
loop_
_entity.id
_entity.type
_entity.pdbx_description
1 polymer ?
#
loop_
_entity_poly.entity_id
_entity_poly.type
_entity_poly.pdbx_seq_one_letter_code
_entity_poly.pdbx_strand_id
1 'polypeptide(L)'
;MKVGKRETNKPNQKNWGIEMKHALPDTQWLYEHLLNRNQKTAVDQVMSAVNRDSQTEAMALLWTIDEEIGGVGGYCLPKNPVQNPFPGGYERPLFRPLQYAASELERDVAYGARYIVQYAGMHLEAVTRQYLKQVQTLGMIRHQNSTLGKAVHQIDKLRTIDEKTVKSLLVFVRLYNMSKHEVNQDESRDRLFSTEDALVAYLSARILGAGLLAEIDLVPS
;
A
#
# COMPACT_ATOMS: atom_id res chain seq x y z
N MET A 1 -34.03 20.24 49.42
CA MET A 1 -32.59 20.58 49.48
C MET A 1 -31.80 19.52 48.72
N LYS A 2 -30.79 19.97 47.96
CA LYS A 2 -30.24 19.34 46.75
C LYS A 2 -29.47 18.03 47.00
N VAL A 3 -29.79 17.01 46.20
CA VAL A 3 -28.99 15.79 46.01
C VAL A 3 -27.85 16.12 45.05
N GLY A 4 -26.60 15.92 45.51
CA GLY A 4 -25.39 16.18 44.74
C GLY A 4 -25.22 15.22 43.57
N LYS A 5 -25.03 15.76 42.36
CA LYS A 5 -24.58 14.99 41.19
C LYS A 5 -23.06 14.87 41.27
N ARG A 6 -22.57 13.62 41.34
CA ARG A 6 -21.16 13.28 41.09
C ARG A 6 -20.87 13.51 39.62
N GLU A 7 -20.01 14.48 39.31
CA GLU A 7 -19.37 14.60 38.00
C GLU A 7 -18.37 13.45 37.85
N THR A 8 -18.71 12.48 37.00
CA THR A 8 -17.77 11.48 36.53
C THR A 8 -16.88 12.11 35.47
N ASN A 9 -15.65 12.47 35.86
CA ASN A 9 -14.56 12.79 34.94
C ASN A 9 -14.36 11.62 33.96
N LYS A 10 -14.83 11.77 32.72
CA LYS A 10 -14.42 10.90 31.61
C LYS A 10 -13.00 11.30 31.20
N PRO A 11 -12.07 10.35 31.04
CA PRO A 11 -10.72 10.68 30.60
C PRO A 11 -10.77 11.24 29.18
N ASN A 12 -10.12 12.38 29.01
CA ASN A 12 -9.95 13.11 27.77
C ASN A 12 -9.05 12.27 26.83
N GLN A 13 -9.66 11.44 25.97
CA GLN A 13 -8.97 10.83 24.84
C GLN A 13 -8.66 11.94 23.82
N LYS A 14 -7.50 12.57 23.97
CA LYS A 14 -6.91 13.37 22.88
C LYS A 14 -6.67 12.45 21.69
N ASN A 15 -7.54 12.59 20.70
CA ASN A 15 -7.40 11.97 19.40
C ASN A 15 -6.23 12.68 18.70
N TRP A 16 -5.05 12.07 18.70
CA TRP A 16 -3.88 12.54 17.95
C TRP A 16 -3.88 11.98 16.52
N GLY A 17 -5.05 11.82 15.91
CA GLY A 17 -5.16 11.44 14.51
C GLY A 17 -5.14 12.70 13.66
N ILE A 18 -4.15 12.85 12.79
CA ILE A 18 -4.25 13.78 11.67
C ILE A 18 -5.39 13.24 10.80
N GLU A 19 -6.47 14.01 10.63
CA GLU A 19 -7.53 13.62 9.71
C GLU A 19 -6.94 13.48 8.29
N MET A 20 -7.23 12.37 7.62
CA MET A 20 -6.85 12.08 6.22
C MET A 20 -7.67 12.93 5.24
N LYS A 21 -7.58 14.25 5.37
CA LYS A 21 -8.49 15.23 4.76
C LYS A 21 -8.48 15.23 3.24
N HIS A 22 -7.36 14.86 2.62
CA HIS A 22 -7.20 14.85 1.16
C HIS A 22 -7.20 13.45 0.56
N ALA A 23 -7.27 12.41 1.39
CA ALA A 23 -7.27 11.02 0.93
C ALA A 23 -8.62 10.61 0.33
N LEU A 24 -8.58 9.76 -0.68
CA LEU A 24 -9.77 9.14 -1.25
C LEU A 24 -10.47 8.24 -0.20
N PRO A 25 -11.81 8.03 -0.31
CA PRO A 25 -12.53 7.19 0.65
C PRO A 25 -11.97 5.75 0.77
N ASP A 26 -11.52 5.18 -0.34
CA ASP A 26 -10.90 3.85 -0.37
C ASP A 26 -9.55 3.83 0.35
N THR A 27 -8.78 4.92 0.24
CA THR A 27 -7.52 5.10 0.98
C THR A 27 -7.78 5.22 2.48
N GLN A 28 -8.76 6.04 2.88
CA GLN A 28 -9.15 6.17 4.29
C GLN A 28 -9.55 4.81 4.87
N TRP A 29 -10.32 4.03 4.11
CA TRP A 29 -10.72 2.69 4.53
C TRP A 29 -9.51 1.78 4.77
N LEU A 30 -8.54 1.75 3.84
CA LEU A 30 -7.31 0.96 3.99
C LEU A 30 -6.48 1.44 5.18
N TYR A 31 -6.30 2.75 5.34
CA TYR A 31 -5.62 3.33 6.49
C TYR A 31 -6.26 2.82 7.79
N GLU A 32 -7.57 2.94 7.94
CA GLU A 32 -8.28 2.59 9.17
C GLU A 32 -8.25 1.08 9.47
N HIS A 33 -8.46 0.24 8.46
CA HIS A 33 -8.77 -1.17 8.64
C HIS A 33 -7.58 -2.10 8.38
N LEU A 34 -6.64 -1.72 7.53
CA LEU A 34 -5.49 -2.56 7.18
C LEU A 34 -4.24 -2.18 7.99
N LEU A 35 -3.91 -0.89 8.07
CA LEU A 35 -2.68 -0.44 8.73
C LEU A 35 -2.77 -0.56 10.26
N ASN A 36 -1.67 -1.00 10.87
CA ASN A 36 -1.48 -1.00 12.31
C ASN A 36 -1.08 0.39 12.83
N ARG A 37 -0.95 0.53 14.15
CA ARG A 37 -0.66 1.83 14.79
C ARG A 37 0.69 2.43 14.38
N ASN A 38 1.73 1.61 14.24
CA ASN A 38 3.07 2.08 13.87
C ASN A 38 3.08 2.58 12.42
N GLN A 39 2.43 1.83 11.53
CA GLN A 39 2.26 2.20 10.12
C GLN A 39 1.47 3.50 9.96
N LYS A 40 0.36 3.66 10.69
CA LYS A 40 -0.40 4.91 10.74
C LYS A 40 0.45 6.09 11.21
N THR A 41 1.23 5.87 12.28
CA THR A 41 2.13 6.90 12.82
C THR A 41 3.19 7.33 11.81
N ALA A 42 3.72 6.39 11.02
CA ALA A 42 4.69 6.70 9.97
C ALA A 42 4.08 7.54 8.85
N VAL A 43 2.88 7.16 8.40
CA VAL A 43 2.12 7.97 7.42
C VAL A 43 1.92 9.38 7.96
N ASP A 44 1.44 9.53 9.20
CA ASP A 44 1.18 10.84 9.83
C ASP A 44 2.43 11.72 9.95
N GLN A 45 3.58 11.11 10.29
CA GLN A 45 4.84 11.84 10.38
C GLN A 45 5.37 12.25 9.01
N VAL A 46 5.26 11.39 7.99
CA VAL A 46 5.60 11.75 6.62
C VAL A 46 4.72 12.89 6.12
N MET A 47 3.40 12.80 6.30
CA MET A 47 2.49 13.89 5.93
C MET A 47 2.86 15.23 6.57
N SER A 48 3.28 15.19 7.84
CA SER A 48 3.68 16.39 8.58
C SER A 48 5.04 16.95 8.14
N ALA A 49 5.93 16.08 7.66
CA ALA A 49 7.30 16.41 7.25
C ALA A 49 7.40 16.90 5.81
N VAL A 50 6.49 16.52 4.91
CA VAL A 50 6.48 17.00 3.50
C VAL A 50 6.36 18.53 3.40
N ASN A 51 5.97 19.20 4.48
CA ASN A 51 5.90 20.66 4.58
C ASN A 51 7.10 21.32 5.30
N ARG A 52 8.17 20.58 5.63
CA ARG A 52 9.32 21.03 6.43
C ARG A 52 10.63 20.42 5.89
N ASP A 53 11.79 20.99 6.23
CA ASP A 53 13.12 20.48 5.88
C ASP A 53 13.47 19.08 6.49
N SER A 54 12.48 18.33 7.00
CA SER A 54 12.61 17.05 7.69
C SER A 54 12.20 15.83 6.86
N GLN A 55 12.12 15.95 5.53
CA GLN A 55 11.69 14.87 4.63
C GLN A 55 12.56 13.61 4.75
N THR A 56 13.87 13.77 4.92
CA THR A 56 14.81 12.64 5.06
C THR A 56 14.52 11.78 6.29
N GLU A 57 14.27 12.41 7.44
CA GLU A 57 13.97 11.69 8.69
C GLU A 57 12.62 10.96 8.61
N ALA A 58 11.63 11.60 7.99
CA ALA A 58 10.33 10.98 7.77
C ALA A 58 10.39 9.80 6.79
N MET A 59 11.16 9.91 5.71
CA MET A 59 11.39 8.78 4.79
C MET A 59 12.13 7.63 5.49
N ALA A 60 13.11 7.93 6.34
CA ALA A 60 13.80 6.90 7.13
C ALA A 60 12.82 6.11 8.00
N LEU A 61 11.88 6.79 8.67
CA LEU A 61 10.82 6.13 9.44
C LEU A 61 9.93 5.25 8.56
N LEU A 62 9.52 5.74 7.38
CA LEU A 62 8.74 4.93 6.44
C LEU A 62 9.47 3.64 6.06
N TRP A 63 10.79 3.70 5.84
CA TRP A 63 11.58 2.53 5.48
C TRP A 63 11.80 1.56 6.64
N THR A 64 11.96 2.03 7.87
CA THR A 64 11.96 1.16 9.05
C THR A 64 10.65 0.39 9.15
N ILE A 65 9.52 1.05 8.90
CA ILE A 65 8.21 0.41 8.93
C ILE A 65 7.99 -0.54 7.75
N ASP A 66 8.51 -0.22 6.57
CA ASP A 66 8.49 -1.13 5.43
C ASP A 66 9.34 -2.39 5.65
N GLU A 67 10.47 -2.26 6.35
CA GLU A 67 11.31 -3.39 6.78
C GLU A 67 10.57 -4.29 7.77
N GLU A 68 9.84 -3.72 8.74
CA GLU A 68 9.04 -4.47 9.71
C GLU A 68 7.93 -5.34 9.08
N ILE A 69 7.48 -5.03 7.85
CA ILE A 69 6.52 -5.86 7.12
C ILE A 69 7.16 -7.19 6.68
N GLY A 70 8.49 -7.22 6.49
CA GLY A 70 9.24 -8.38 6.05
C GLY A 70 9.22 -8.63 4.53
N GLY A 71 10.07 -9.55 4.08
CA GLY A 71 10.29 -9.83 2.66
C GLY A 71 10.91 -8.66 1.88
N VAL A 72 10.91 -8.74 0.55
CA VAL A 72 11.47 -7.67 -0.30
C VAL A 72 10.55 -6.45 -0.32
N GLY A 73 11.06 -5.30 0.13
CA GLY A 73 10.36 -4.02 0.17
C GLY A 73 11.19 -2.88 -0.41
N GLY A 74 10.64 -1.66 -0.38
CA GLY A 74 11.38 -0.48 -0.82
C GLY A 74 12.59 -0.19 0.06
N TYR A 75 12.57 -0.56 1.34
CA TYR A 75 13.67 -0.35 2.30
C TYR A 75 15.00 -0.94 1.82
N CYS A 76 14.97 -2.09 1.11
CA CYS A 76 16.17 -2.79 0.65
C CYS A 76 16.43 -2.67 -0.86
N LEU A 77 15.52 -2.06 -1.62
CA LEU A 77 15.66 -1.93 -3.08
C LEU A 77 16.46 -0.68 -3.47
N PRO A 78 17.35 -0.78 -4.49
CA PRO A 78 18.05 0.39 -5.00
C PRO A 78 17.07 1.44 -5.52
N LYS A 79 17.13 2.66 -4.98
CA LYS A 79 16.20 3.73 -5.33
C LYS A 79 16.40 4.28 -6.74
N ASN A 80 17.56 4.04 -7.35
CA ASN A 80 17.81 4.31 -8.77
C ASN A 80 17.31 3.12 -9.62
N PRO A 81 16.23 3.28 -10.41
CA PRO A 81 15.65 2.15 -11.14
C PRO A 81 16.52 1.58 -12.27
N VAL A 82 17.60 2.28 -12.66
CA VAL A 82 18.61 1.76 -13.58
C VAL A 82 19.38 0.60 -12.93
N GLN A 83 19.56 0.64 -11.61
CA GLN A 83 20.20 -0.41 -10.82
C GLN A 83 19.16 -1.48 -10.46
N ASN A 84 18.83 -2.33 -11.42
CA ASN A 84 17.83 -3.38 -11.24
C ASN A 84 18.43 -4.65 -10.60
N PRO A 85 18.05 -5.01 -9.36
CA PRO A 85 18.56 -6.23 -8.72
C PRO A 85 17.94 -7.52 -9.29
N PHE A 86 16.86 -7.43 -10.08
CA PHE A 86 16.14 -8.58 -10.64
C PHE A 86 16.27 -8.63 -12.18
N PRO A 87 17.35 -9.20 -12.74
CA PRO A 87 17.59 -9.20 -14.19
C PRO A 87 16.50 -9.96 -14.97
N GLY A 88 15.87 -10.97 -14.38
CA GLY A 88 14.81 -11.78 -15.00
C GLY A 88 14.05 -12.63 -13.97
N GLY A 89 13.30 -13.64 -14.44
CA GLY A 89 12.59 -14.58 -13.56
C GLY A 89 11.28 -14.05 -12.98
N TYR A 90 10.69 -14.81 -12.05
CA TYR A 90 9.42 -14.49 -11.41
C TYR A 90 9.53 -13.34 -10.39
N GLU A 91 10.71 -13.11 -9.83
CA GLU A 91 10.99 -12.03 -8.88
C GLU A 91 10.88 -10.64 -9.53
N ARG A 92 11.31 -10.51 -10.79
CA ARG A 92 11.28 -9.24 -11.51
C ARG A 92 9.88 -8.61 -11.57
N PRO A 93 8.82 -9.29 -12.06
CA PRO A 93 7.47 -8.70 -12.05
C PRO A 93 6.92 -8.49 -10.64
N LEU A 94 7.38 -9.25 -9.63
CA LEU A 94 6.95 -9.07 -8.24
C LEU A 94 7.54 -7.79 -7.64
N PHE A 95 8.85 -7.59 -7.72
CA PHE A 95 9.53 -6.60 -6.88
C PHE A 95 9.99 -5.36 -7.62
N ARG A 96 10.12 -5.40 -8.95
CA ARG A 96 10.46 -4.21 -9.75
C ARG A 96 9.42 -3.09 -9.64
N PRO A 97 8.10 -3.36 -9.57
CA PRO A 97 7.14 -2.29 -9.27
C PRO A 97 7.38 -1.63 -7.91
N LEU A 98 7.78 -2.37 -6.87
CA LEU A 98 8.13 -1.79 -5.57
C LEU A 98 9.37 -0.89 -5.65
N GLN A 99 10.35 -1.24 -6.50
CA GLN A 99 11.50 -0.39 -6.77
C GLN A 99 11.08 0.96 -7.37
N TYR A 100 10.18 0.94 -8.36
CA TYR A 100 9.66 2.16 -8.97
C TYR A 100 8.86 3.01 -7.97
N ALA A 101 8.00 2.39 -7.17
CA ALA A 101 7.27 3.08 -6.12
C ALA A 101 8.22 3.73 -5.08
N ALA A 102 9.27 3.02 -4.67
CA ALA A 102 10.26 3.54 -3.74
C ALA A 102 11.06 4.71 -4.33
N SER A 103 11.39 4.67 -5.62
CA SER A 103 12.07 5.76 -6.32
C SER A 103 11.22 7.04 -6.36
N GLU A 104 9.91 6.90 -6.61
CA GLU A 104 8.97 8.02 -6.58
C GLU A 104 8.79 8.60 -5.18
N LEU A 105 8.71 7.74 -4.16
CA LEU A 105 8.61 8.15 -2.75
C LEU A 105 9.82 9.00 -2.30
N GLU A 106 11.04 8.63 -2.72
CA GLU A 106 12.26 9.39 -2.42
C GLU A 106 12.35 10.71 -3.17
N ARG A 107 11.78 10.77 -4.38
CA ARG A 107 11.88 11.95 -5.25
C ARG A 107 10.95 13.07 -4.80
N ASP A 108 9.65 12.80 -4.83
CA ASP A 108 8.58 13.73 -4.48
C ASP A 108 7.27 12.95 -4.38
N VAL A 109 6.81 12.70 -3.17
CA VAL A 109 5.60 11.89 -2.92
C VAL A 109 4.36 12.53 -3.53
N ALA A 110 4.21 13.85 -3.42
CA ALA A 110 3.04 14.56 -3.91
C ALA A 110 3.00 14.56 -5.44
N TYR A 111 4.15 14.80 -6.07
CA TYR A 111 4.25 14.76 -7.53
C TYR A 111 4.11 13.32 -8.07
N GLY A 112 4.64 12.33 -7.35
CA GLY A 112 4.66 10.92 -7.73
C GLY A 112 3.41 10.13 -7.34
N ALA A 113 2.43 10.74 -6.64
CA ALA A 113 1.37 10.01 -5.94
C ALA A 113 0.62 8.97 -6.81
N ARG A 114 0.13 9.39 -7.99
CA ARG A 114 -0.50 8.48 -8.96
C ARG A 114 0.41 7.31 -9.31
N TYR A 115 1.67 7.58 -9.63
CA TYR A 115 2.63 6.57 -10.07
C TYR A 115 2.93 5.58 -8.95
N ILE A 116 3.07 6.05 -7.71
CA ILE A 116 3.22 5.21 -6.52
C ILE A 116 2.04 4.25 -6.38
N VAL A 117 0.80 4.75 -6.46
CA VAL A 117 -0.43 3.92 -6.43
C VAL A 117 -0.45 2.92 -7.59
N GLN A 118 -0.07 3.35 -8.80
CA GLN A 118 -0.03 2.49 -9.98
C GLN A 118 0.99 1.36 -9.82
N TYR A 119 2.22 1.67 -9.39
CA TYR A 119 3.28 0.69 -9.20
C TYR A 119 2.98 -0.28 -8.04
N ALA A 120 2.40 0.21 -6.95
CA ALA A 120 1.88 -0.61 -5.87
C ALA A 120 0.79 -1.59 -6.36
N GLY A 121 -0.10 -1.15 -7.24
CA GLY A 121 -1.10 -2.03 -7.87
C GLY A 121 -0.49 -3.06 -8.84
N MET A 122 0.57 -2.70 -9.58
CA MET A 122 1.31 -3.64 -10.42
C MET A 122 2.00 -4.74 -9.60
N HIS A 123 2.55 -4.39 -8.42
CA HIS A 123 3.08 -5.37 -7.47
C HIS A 123 2.00 -6.38 -7.05
N LEU A 124 0.84 -5.89 -6.58
CA LEU A 124 -0.26 -6.76 -6.18
C LEU A 124 -0.81 -7.60 -7.34
N GLU A 125 -0.84 -7.06 -8.56
CA GLU A 125 -1.26 -7.83 -9.74
C GLU A 125 -0.30 -9.01 -9.97
N ALA A 126 1.00 -8.78 -9.88
CA ALA A 126 1.99 -9.85 -10.00
C ALA A 126 1.87 -10.88 -8.86
N VAL A 127 1.73 -10.42 -7.61
CA VAL A 127 1.60 -11.29 -6.42
C VAL A 127 0.34 -12.15 -6.49
N THR A 128 -0.82 -11.55 -6.76
CA THR A 128 -2.09 -12.30 -6.84
C THR A 128 -2.09 -13.33 -7.97
N ARG A 129 -1.47 -13.02 -9.12
CA ARG A 129 -1.21 -14.02 -10.17
C ARG A 129 -0.31 -15.14 -9.66
N GLN A 130 0.80 -14.80 -8.99
CA GLN A 130 1.75 -15.79 -8.50
C GLN A 130 1.11 -16.73 -7.47
N TYR A 131 0.31 -16.20 -6.55
CA TYR A 131 -0.52 -16.97 -5.63
C TYR A 131 -1.39 -17.98 -6.38
N LEU A 132 -2.21 -17.51 -7.33
CA LEU A 132 -3.12 -18.38 -8.08
C LEU A 132 -2.41 -19.43 -8.94
N LYS A 133 -1.21 -19.12 -9.46
CA LYS A 133 -0.39 -20.07 -10.22
C LYS A 133 0.04 -21.27 -9.36
N GLN A 134 0.25 -21.02 -8.08
CA GLN A 134 0.75 -22.00 -7.12
C GLN A 134 -0.37 -22.83 -6.50
N VAL A 135 -1.51 -22.21 -6.17
CA VAL A 135 -2.60 -22.90 -5.47
C VAL A 135 -3.61 -23.59 -6.39
N GLN A 136 -3.62 -23.29 -7.69
CA GLN A 136 -4.58 -23.90 -8.64
C GLN A 136 -3.90 -24.82 -9.65
N THR A 137 -4.52 -25.99 -9.91
CA THR A 137 -4.14 -26.88 -11.01
C THR A 137 -4.23 -26.14 -12.35
N LEU A 138 -3.18 -26.23 -13.17
CA LEU A 138 -3.01 -25.45 -14.41
C LEU A 138 -3.01 -23.92 -14.20
N GLY A 139 -2.74 -23.44 -12.99
CA GLY A 139 -2.74 -22.02 -12.64
C GLY A 139 -1.79 -21.19 -13.50
N MET A 140 -0.62 -21.75 -13.86
CA MET A 140 0.32 -21.14 -14.80
C MET A 140 -0.32 -20.71 -16.12
N ILE A 141 -1.18 -21.55 -16.70
CA ILE A 141 -1.85 -21.26 -17.98
C ILE A 141 -3.02 -20.30 -17.76
N ARG A 142 -3.82 -20.52 -16.70
CA ARG A 142 -5.07 -19.78 -16.46
C ARG A 142 -4.85 -18.33 -16.04
N HIS A 143 -3.75 -18.05 -15.32
CA HIS A 143 -3.57 -16.77 -14.62
C HIS A 143 -2.36 -15.95 -15.07
N GLN A 144 -1.72 -16.33 -16.18
CA GLN A 144 -0.55 -15.60 -16.70
C GLN A 144 -0.86 -14.11 -16.94
N ASN A 145 -2.07 -13.81 -17.43
CA ASN A 145 -2.49 -12.47 -17.90
C ASN A 145 -3.73 -11.94 -17.16
N SER A 146 -4.07 -12.47 -15.98
CA SER A 146 -5.25 -12.03 -15.22
C SER A 146 -5.08 -10.61 -14.66
N THR A 147 -5.98 -9.68 -14.93
CA THR A 147 -5.92 -8.36 -14.26
C THR A 147 -6.08 -8.52 -12.74
N LEU A 148 -5.58 -7.56 -11.95
CA LEU A 148 -5.67 -7.60 -10.48
C LEU A 148 -7.09 -7.93 -10.01
N GLY A 149 -8.11 -7.23 -10.51
CA GLY A 149 -9.51 -7.50 -10.12
C GLY A 149 -9.99 -8.92 -10.44
N LYS A 150 -9.60 -9.47 -11.60
CA LYS A 150 -9.93 -10.86 -11.95
C LYS A 150 -9.22 -11.86 -11.04
N ALA A 151 -7.95 -11.61 -10.72
CA ALA A 151 -7.17 -12.45 -9.81
C ALA A 151 -7.76 -12.42 -8.40
N VAL A 152 -8.07 -11.24 -7.85
CA VAL A 152 -8.68 -11.10 -6.52
C VAL A 152 -10.04 -11.81 -6.43
N HIS A 153 -10.90 -11.69 -7.44
CA HIS A 153 -12.15 -12.45 -7.47
C HIS A 153 -11.95 -13.96 -7.50
N GLN A 154 -10.87 -14.44 -8.11
CA GLN A 154 -10.57 -15.87 -8.10
C GLN A 154 -10.03 -16.32 -6.74
N ILE A 155 -9.22 -15.49 -6.06
CA ILE A 155 -8.76 -15.73 -4.70
C ILE A 155 -9.95 -15.81 -3.73
N ASP A 156 -10.90 -14.87 -3.84
CA ASP A 156 -12.13 -14.87 -3.04
C ASP A 156 -12.93 -16.19 -3.20
N LYS A 157 -13.07 -16.67 -4.44
CA LYS A 157 -13.75 -17.96 -4.71
C LYS A 157 -13.06 -19.17 -4.10
N LEU A 158 -11.74 -19.14 -3.92
CA LEU A 158 -11.00 -20.23 -3.30
C LEU A 158 -11.29 -20.36 -1.80
N ARG A 159 -11.70 -19.26 -1.14
CA ARG A 159 -11.93 -19.19 0.32
C ARG A 159 -10.73 -19.67 1.16
N THR A 160 -9.52 -19.49 0.62
CA THR A 160 -8.26 -19.86 1.27
C THR A 160 -7.60 -18.68 2.00
N ILE A 161 -8.00 -17.45 1.66
CA ILE A 161 -7.51 -16.21 2.26
C ILE A 161 -8.64 -15.61 3.10
N ASP A 162 -8.28 -14.99 4.24
CA ASP A 162 -9.27 -14.40 5.14
C ASP A 162 -10.07 -13.25 4.50
N GLU A 163 -11.29 -13.06 4.97
CA GLU A 163 -12.23 -12.08 4.41
C GLU A 163 -11.72 -10.64 4.48
N LYS A 164 -10.92 -10.30 5.52
CA LYS A 164 -10.38 -8.94 5.69
C LYS A 164 -9.32 -8.67 4.61
N THR A 165 -8.44 -9.62 4.34
CA THR A 165 -7.44 -9.52 3.27
C THR A 165 -8.10 -9.42 1.90
N VAL A 166 -9.09 -10.27 1.60
CA VAL A 166 -9.85 -10.21 0.34
C VAL A 166 -10.55 -8.86 0.18
N LYS A 167 -11.23 -8.37 1.22
CA LYS A 167 -11.89 -7.06 1.20
C LYS A 167 -10.89 -5.93 0.96
N SER A 168 -9.72 -5.99 1.60
CA SER A 168 -8.65 -5.00 1.42
C SER A 168 -8.11 -5.00 -0.01
N LEU A 169 -7.92 -6.17 -0.61
CA LEU A 169 -7.55 -6.29 -2.03
C LEU A 169 -8.62 -5.70 -2.96
N LEU A 170 -9.90 -5.95 -2.70
CA LEU A 170 -11.01 -5.38 -3.49
C LEU A 170 -11.10 -3.85 -3.37
N VAL A 171 -10.79 -3.29 -2.20
CA VAL A 171 -10.67 -1.84 -2.00
C VAL A 171 -9.49 -1.31 -2.80
N PHE A 172 -8.33 -1.97 -2.71
CA PHE A 172 -7.14 -1.58 -3.47
C PHE A 172 -7.36 -1.61 -4.99
N VAL A 173 -8.08 -2.61 -5.51
CA VAL A 173 -8.43 -2.72 -6.93
C VAL A 173 -9.07 -1.45 -7.46
N ARG A 174 -9.91 -0.77 -6.67
CA ARG A 174 -10.57 0.47 -7.07
C ARG A 174 -9.55 1.62 -7.20
N LEU A 175 -8.68 1.80 -6.21
CA LEU A 175 -7.57 2.77 -6.27
C LEU A 175 -6.65 2.52 -7.48
N TYR A 176 -6.28 1.26 -7.72
CA TYR A 176 -5.45 0.88 -8.86
C TYR A 176 -6.14 1.14 -10.22
N ASN A 177 -7.45 0.92 -10.30
CA ASN A 177 -8.21 1.24 -11.51
C ASN A 177 -8.25 2.75 -11.75
N MET A 178 -8.48 3.55 -10.70
CA MET A 178 -8.46 5.01 -10.79
C MET A 178 -7.11 5.53 -11.31
N SER A 179 -5.98 5.01 -10.81
CA SER A 179 -4.65 5.46 -11.24
C SER A 179 -4.34 5.15 -12.71
N LYS A 180 -4.90 4.06 -13.27
CA LYS A 180 -4.78 3.75 -14.70
C LYS A 180 -5.60 4.67 -15.61
N HIS A 181 -6.70 5.24 -15.12
CA HIS A 181 -7.64 6.03 -15.92
C HIS A 181 -7.49 7.55 -15.72
N GLU A 182 -6.67 7.98 -14.77
CA GLU A 182 -6.32 9.37 -14.59
C GLU A 182 -5.44 9.87 -15.77
N VAL A 183 -5.89 10.97 -16.39
CA VAL A 183 -5.19 11.64 -17.51
C VAL A 183 -4.64 12.97 -17.01
N ASN A 184 -3.40 12.98 -16.52
CA ASN A 184 -2.70 14.18 -16.03
C ASN A 184 -1.96 14.92 -17.15
N GLN A 185 -2.64 15.21 -18.25
CA GLN A 185 -2.07 15.99 -19.38
C GLN A 185 -2.22 17.50 -19.21
N ASP A 186 -2.98 17.95 -18.20
CA ASP A 186 -3.26 19.36 -17.95
C ASP A 186 -2.79 19.71 -16.53
N GLU A 187 -1.72 20.49 -16.43
CA GLU A 187 -1.15 20.95 -15.15
C GLU A 187 -2.10 21.89 -14.38
N SER A 188 -3.16 22.38 -15.01
CA SER A 188 -4.18 23.23 -14.36
C SER A 188 -5.24 22.45 -13.60
N ARG A 189 -5.28 21.11 -13.74
CA ARG A 189 -6.22 20.24 -13.02
C ARG A 189 -5.61 19.77 -11.70
N ASP A 190 -6.44 19.82 -10.65
CA ASP A 190 -6.10 19.20 -9.37
C ASP A 190 -5.82 17.70 -9.57
N ARG A 191 -4.73 17.23 -8.97
CA ARG A 191 -4.34 15.83 -8.99
C ARG A 191 -5.36 15.00 -8.22
N LEU A 192 -5.73 13.84 -8.75
CA LEU A 192 -6.69 12.96 -8.08
C LEU A 192 -6.09 12.33 -6.82
N PHE A 193 -4.81 11.97 -6.87
CA PHE A 193 -4.11 11.32 -5.77
C PHE A 193 -3.29 12.32 -4.97
N SER A 194 -3.50 12.28 -3.67
CA SER A 194 -2.76 13.02 -2.65
C SER A 194 -1.53 12.24 -2.16
N THR A 195 -0.71 12.91 -1.35
CA THR A 195 0.40 12.27 -0.63
C THR A 195 -0.11 11.13 0.27
N GLU A 196 -1.27 11.33 0.89
CA GLU A 196 -1.94 10.35 1.73
C GLU A 196 -2.27 9.07 0.97
N ASP A 197 -2.81 9.22 -0.24
CA ASP A 197 -3.11 8.08 -1.12
C ASP A 197 -1.86 7.29 -1.47
N ALA A 198 -0.76 7.98 -1.77
CA ALA A 198 0.51 7.37 -2.14
C ALA A 198 1.09 6.51 -1.00
N LEU A 199 1.19 7.08 0.20
CA LEU A 199 1.79 6.41 1.36
C LEU A 199 0.98 5.20 1.80
N VAL A 200 -0.34 5.36 1.90
CA VAL A 200 -1.23 4.28 2.31
C VAL A 200 -1.30 3.20 1.24
N ALA A 201 -1.36 3.56 -0.05
CA ALA A 201 -1.35 2.55 -1.11
C ALA A 201 -0.04 1.76 -1.13
N TYR A 202 1.11 2.42 -0.94
CA TYR A 202 2.39 1.74 -0.87
C TYR A 202 2.43 0.71 0.27
N LEU A 203 2.13 1.14 1.51
CA LEU A 203 2.14 0.24 2.68
C LEU A 203 1.07 -0.86 2.56
N SER A 204 -0.11 -0.54 2.04
CA SER A 204 -1.18 -1.54 1.82
C SER A 204 -0.74 -2.62 0.85
N ALA A 205 -0.08 -2.24 -0.26
CA ALA A 205 0.44 -3.20 -1.23
C ALA A 205 1.56 -4.06 -0.63
N ARG A 206 2.41 -3.49 0.23
CA ARG A 206 3.45 -4.23 0.95
C ARG A 206 2.86 -5.26 1.91
N ILE A 207 1.90 -4.86 2.74
CA ILE A 207 1.23 -5.74 3.71
C ILE A 207 0.51 -6.89 2.98
N LEU A 208 -0.34 -6.57 2.01
CA LEU A 208 -1.13 -7.56 1.27
C LEU A 208 -0.23 -8.47 0.42
N GLY A 209 0.81 -7.90 -0.19
CA GLY A 209 1.76 -8.62 -1.03
C GLY A 209 2.60 -9.62 -0.22
N ALA A 210 3.17 -9.18 0.90
CA ALA A 210 3.93 -10.04 1.80
C ALA A 210 3.05 -11.17 2.37
N GLY A 211 1.83 -10.85 2.81
CA GLY A 211 0.88 -11.85 3.31
C GLY A 211 0.57 -12.94 2.28
N LEU A 212 0.22 -12.56 1.05
CA LEU A 212 -0.08 -13.53 0.00
C LEU A 212 1.12 -14.37 -0.43
N LEU A 213 2.33 -13.81 -0.42
CA LEU A 213 3.55 -14.56 -0.74
C LEU A 213 3.92 -15.54 0.38
N ALA A 214 3.65 -15.20 1.64
CA ALA A 214 3.90 -16.07 2.79
C ALA A 214 3.02 -17.33 2.73
N GLU A 215 1.76 -17.20 2.30
CA GLU A 215 0.83 -18.33 2.11
C GLU A 215 1.29 -19.37 1.06
N ILE A 216 2.30 -19.05 0.25
CA ILE A 216 2.86 -19.94 -0.76
C ILE A 216 4.38 -20.15 -0.58
N ASP A 217 4.89 -19.89 0.62
CA ASP A 217 6.30 -20.08 1.00
C ASP A 217 7.30 -19.32 0.10
N LEU A 218 6.89 -18.17 -0.45
CA LEU A 218 7.73 -17.29 -1.28
C LEU A 218 8.23 -16.02 -0.56
N VAL A 219 8.07 -15.96 0.76
CA VAL A 219 8.76 -14.98 1.61
C VAL A 219 9.81 -15.73 2.43
N PRO A 220 11.08 -15.28 2.47
CA PRO A 220 12.04 -15.84 3.40
C PRO A 220 11.70 -15.35 4.82
N SER A 221 11.72 -16.28 5.77
CA SER A 221 11.77 -16.04 7.21
C SER A 221 12.74 -14.93 7.60
#